data_AF-T0Z3E1-F1
#
_entry.id   AF-T0Z3E1-F1
#
_cell.length_a   1.000
_cell.length_b   1.000
_cell.length_c   1.000
_cell.angle_alpha   90.00
_cell.angle_beta   90.00
_cell.angle_gamma   90.00
#
_symmetry.space_group_name_H-M   'P 1'
#
loop_
_entity.id
_entity.type
_entity.pdbx_description
1 polymer ?
#
loop_
_entity_poly.entity_id
_entity_poly.type
_entity_poly.pdbx_seq_one_letter_code
_entity_poly.pdbx_strand_id
1 'polypeptide(L)'
;MVVQDFNYRKANLDIREEAVLDPRAETLLQEYGDNLRTNADAKRRVKLLSEMLRCRGQTFSGTSSAIEIRAGTTIQVKGHFREEMNASFFVVRTRLEGTMKAPLAGTDSAPGQSRFTTYFDALLSEVPFRPERRTPWPRIPGVVQAVIEAEGSGTFAELNEYGEYKLRFPFALTKRKTQKGSGWVRLSTPLAGADNGIHFPLRKDTEVLVAFLGGDPDQPVIVGSMANSEGRNLVSNQNPQVNLIKSAGGHFIAFNDGNLGR
;
A
#
# COMPACT_ATOMS: atom_id res chain seq x y z
N MET A 1 17.76 -3.82 -9.42
CA MET A 1 16.42 -3.49 -8.88
C MET A 1 16.52 -2.16 -8.19
N VAL A 2 15.64 -1.23 -8.55
CA VAL A 2 15.62 0.14 -8.04
C VAL A 2 14.29 0.39 -7.35
N VAL A 3 14.35 1.01 -6.18
CA VAL A 3 13.17 1.50 -5.47
C VAL A 3 13.31 3.00 -5.33
N GLN A 4 12.26 3.72 -5.69
CA GLN A 4 12.24 5.18 -5.64
C GLN A 4 10.91 5.68 -5.08
N ASP A 5 10.94 6.81 -4.38
CA ASP A 5 9.72 7.43 -3.87
C ASP A 5 9.86 8.95 -3.75
N PHE A 6 8.74 9.63 -3.47
CA PHE A 6 8.70 11.06 -3.24
C PHE A 6 7.99 11.38 -1.93
N ASN A 7 8.71 12.06 -1.01
CA ASN A 7 8.15 12.53 0.25
C ASN A 7 7.96 14.06 0.22
N TYR A 8 6.72 14.52 0.10
CA TYR A 8 6.41 15.95 0.05
C TYR A 8 6.85 16.75 1.29
N ARG A 9 6.97 16.11 2.46
CA ARG A 9 7.45 16.79 3.69
C ARG A 9 8.96 17.02 3.69
N LYS A 10 9.68 16.29 2.84
CA LYS A 10 11.12 16.40 2.62
C LYS A 10 11.38 16.36 1.12
N ALA A 11 10.78 17.28 0.37
CA ALA A 11 10.79 17.25 -1.10
C ALA A 11 12.20 17.27 -1.72
N ASN A 12 13.18 17.85 -1.02
CA ASN A 12 14.58 17.88 -1.46
C ASN A 12 15.34 16.57 -1.17
N LEU A 13 14.75 15.63 -0.44
CA LEU A 13 15.37 14.34 -0.17
C LEU A 13 15.12 13.40 -1.35
N ASP A 14 16.19 13.03 -2.05
CA ASP A 14 16.12 11.98 -3.07
C ASP A 14 16.02 10.61 -2.38
N ILE A 15 14.82 10.03 -2.40
CA ILE A 15 14.55 8.69 -1.87
C ILE A 15 14.71 7.71 -3.02
N ARG A 16 15.94 7.22 -3.18
CA ARG A 16 16.29 6.24 -4.21
C ARG A 16 17.33 5.28 -3.68
N GLU A 17 17.08 3.99 -3.85
CA GLU A 17 18.02 2.93 -3.48
C GLU A 17 18.03 1.84 -4.55
N GLU A 18 19.19 1.20 -4.72
CA GLU A 18 19.42 0.20 -5.75
C GLU A 18 20.15 -1.02 -5.20
N ALA A 19 19.79 -2.20 -5.72
CA ALA A 19 20.56 -3.43 -5.52
C ALA A 19 20.68 -4.22 -6.81
N VAL A 20 21.90 -4.72 -7.06
CA VAL A 20 22.19 -5.67 -8.14
C VAL A 20 21.83 -7.08 -7.66
N LEU A 21 20.93 -7.72 -8.40
CA LEU A 21 20.47 -9.09 -8.09
C LEU A 21 21.34 -10.13 -8.78
N ASP A 22 21.53 -9.97 -10.08
CA ASP A 22 22.38 -10.78 -10.94
C ASP A 22 23.17 -9.83 -11.86
N PRO A 23 24.51 -9.80 -11.78
CA PRO A 23 25.35 -8.97 -12.65
C PRO A 23 25.21 -9.28 -14.15
N ARG A 24 24.70 -10.46 -14.51
CA ARG A 24 24.50 -10.88 -15.91
C ARG A 24 23.14 -10.48 -16.46
N ALA A 25 22.21 -10.07 -15.60
CA ALA A 25 20.88 -9.67 -16.02
C ALA A 25 20.91 -8.27 -16.65
N GLU A 26 20.37 -8.15 -17.85
CA GLU A 26 20.19 -6.86 -18.55
C GLU A 26 18.86 -6.16 -18.17
N THR A 27 18.06 -6.78 -17.32
CA THR A 27 16.73 -6.31 -16.95
C THR A 27 16.76 -5.43 -15.70
N LEU A 28 16.12 -4.26 -15.79
CA LEU A 28 15.88 -3.38 -14.65
C LEU A 28 14.45 -3.57 -14.11
N LEU A 29 14.34 -3.97 -12.85
CA LEU A 29 13.09 -3.91 -12.10
C LEU A 29 13.04 -2.60 -11.29
N GLN A 30 12.00 -1.80 -11.49
CA GLN A 30 11.78 -0.54 -10.77
C GLN A 30 10.43 -0.57 -10.03
N GLU A 31 10.44 -0.25 -8.74
CA GLU A 31 9.22 0.00 -7.94
C GLU A 31 9.16 1.47 -7.52
N TYR A 32 7.99 2.10 -7.66
CA TYR A 32 7.74 3.50 -7.29
C TYR A 32 6.41 3.67 -6.56
N GLY A 33 6.38 4.53 -5.54
CA GLY A 33 5.15 4.93 -4.84
C GLY A 33 4.72 3.98 -3.73
N ASP A 34 5.68 3.40 -3.01
CA ASP A 34 5.48 2.49 -1.88
C ASP A 34 5.32 3.23 -0.52
N ASN A 35 5.12 4.55 -0.54
CA ASN A 35 4.97 5.43 0.62
C ASN A 35 6.21 5.46 1.53
N LEU A 36 7.40 5.44 0.94
CA LEU A 36 8.67 5.47 1.67
C LEU A 36 8.99 6.89 2.13
N ARG A 37 9.37 7.02 3.41
CA ARG A 37 9.60 8.34 4.03
C ARG A 37 11.07 8.73 4.14
N THR A 38 11.96 7.74 4.17
CA THR A 38 13.40 7.92 4.39
C THR A 38 14.25 6.97 3.54
N ASN A 39 15.54 7.29 3.36
CA ASN A 39 16.49 6.40 2.67
C ASN A 39 16.72 5.09 3.44
N ALA A 40 16.57 5.11 4.77
CA ALA A 40 16.61 3.88 5.56
C ALA A 40 15.45 2.93 5.20
N ASP A 41 14.26 3.47 4.97
CA ASP A 41 13.10 2.70 4.52
C ASP A 41 13.32 2.14 3.11
N ALA A 42 13.85 2.96 2.19
CA ALA A 42 14.19 2.53 0.85
C ALA A 42 15.24 1.41 0.85
N LYS A 43 16.30 1.53 1.66
CA LYS A 43 17.34 0.51 1.79
C LYS A 43 16.77 -0.80 2.34
N ARG A 44 15.90 -0.72 3.36
CA ARG A 44 15.19 -1.88 3.90
C ARG A 44 14.28 -2.51 2.84
N ARG A 45 13.56 -1.70 2.07
CA ARG A 45 12.64 -2.15 1.02
C ARG A 45 13.37 -2.89 -0.09
N VAL A 46 14.44 -2.29 -0.62
CA VAL A 46 15.31 -2.89 -1.63
C VAL A 46 15.89 -4.21 -1.12
N LYS A 47 16.39 -4.26 0.12
CA LYS A 47 16.90 -5.50 0.71
C LYS A 47 15.84 -6.60 0.73
N LEU A 48 14.65 -6.32 1.25
CA LEU A 48 13.56 -7.30 1.36
C LEU A 48 13.10 -7.81 -0.01
N LEU A 49 12.94 -6.92 -0.99
CA LEU A 49 12.55 -7.30 -2.35
C LEU A 49 13.65 -8.12 -3.04
N SER A 50 14.92 -7.80 -2.78
CA SER A 50 16.07 -8.52 -3.34
C SER A 50 16.13 -9.94 -2.81
N GLU A 51 15.97 -10.09 -1.49
CA GLU A 51 15.89 -11.38 -0.82
C GLU A 51 14.69 -12.21 -1.32
N MET A 52 13.52 -11.57 -1.50
CA MET A 52 12.33 -12.19 -2.08
C MET A 52 12.55 -12.74 -3.50
N LEU A 53 13.23 -11.98 -4.36
CA LEU A 53 13.53 -12.42 -5.72
C LEU A 53 14.58 -13.54 -5.73
N ARG A 54 15.61 -13.44 -4.89
CA ARG A 54 16.63 -14.50 -4.73
C ARG A 54 16.03 -15.84 -4.31
N CYS A 55 15.01 -15.84 -3.45
CA CYS A 55 14.29 -17.06 -3.07
C CYS A 55 13.66 -17.80 -4.26
N ARG A 56 13.50 -17.16 -5.42
CA ARG A 56 12.96 -17.78 -6.64
C ARG A 56 14.01 -18.02 -7.72
N GLY A 57 15.25 -17.56 -7.51
CA GLY A 57 16.33 -17.75 -8.47
C GLY A 57 16.77 -19.20 -8.55
N GLN A 58 16.89 -19.88 -7.40
CA GLN A 58 17.27 -21.28 -7.32
C GLN A 58 16.44 -22.00 -6.25
N THR A 59 15.68 -23.01 -6.69
CA THR A 59 14.88 -23.87 -5.82
C THR A 59 15.26 -25.33 -6.04
N PHE A 60 15.29 -26.10 -4.97
CA PHE A 60 15.63 -27.52 -5.00
C PHE A 60 14.40 -28.34 -4.65
N SER A 61 14.05 -29.30 -5.49
CA SER A 61 12.94 -30.23 -5.24
C SER A 61 13.49 -31.62 -4.96
N GLY A 62 12.87 -32.33 -4.03
CA GLY A 62 13.28 -33.68 -3.64
C GLY A 62 12.12 -34.53 -3.16
N THR A 63 12.36 -35.84 -3.12
CA THR A 63 11.41 -36.84 -2.66
C THR A 63 12.06 -37.71 -1.59
N SER A 64 11.34 -38.02 -0.51
CA SER A 64 11.82 -38.83 0.60
C SER A 64 10.70 -39.70 1.18
N SER A 65 11.05 -40.77 1.88
CA SER A 65 10.12 -41.55 2.71
C SER A 65 9.93 -40.96 4.11
N ALA A 66 10.75 -39.99 4.50
CA ALA A 66 10.69 -39.35 5.83
C ALA A 66 9.44 -38.46 5.96
N ILE A 67 8.58 -38.78 6.91
CA ILE A 67 7.33 -38.04 7.20
C ILE A 67 7.56 -36.79 8.07
N GLU A 68 8.76 -36.63 8.63
CA GLU A 68 9.12 -35.52 9.51
C GLU A 68 9.50 -34.24 8.75
N ILE A 69 9.80 -34.35 7.45
CA ILE A 69 10.11 -33.21 6.60
C ILE A 69 8.86 -32.35 6.48
N ARG A 70 8.91 -31.12 7.00
CA ARG A 70 7.80 -30.17 6.99
C ARG A 70 8.27 -28.79 6.53
N ALA A 71 7.37 -28.01 5.93
CA ALA A 71 7.66 -26.61 5.63
C ALA A 71 8.06 -25.85 6.91
N GLY A 72 9.12 -25.05 6.81
CA GLY A 72 9.74 -24.35 7.95
C GLY A 72 10.84 -25.12 8.67
N THR A 73 11.13 -26.37 8.28
CA THR A 73 12.25 -27.14 8.84
C THR A 73 13.49 -27.04 7.97
N THR A 74 14.66 -27.22 8.58
CA THR A 74 15.93 -27.34 7.86
C THR A 74 16.34 -28.80 7.80
N ILE A 75 16.68 -29.28 6.61
CA ILE A 75 17.18 -30.63 6.36
C ILE A 75 18.65 -30.58 5.95
N GLN A 76 19.41 -31.60 6.31
CA GLN A 76 20.80 -31.74 5.86
C GLN A 76 20.90 -32.95 4.92
N VAL A 77 21.39 -32.72 3.70
CA VAL A 77 21.63 -33.79 2.73
C VAL A 77 23.08 -34.28 2.88
N LYS A 78 23.27 -35.60 2.92
CA LYS A 78 24.59 -36.25 3.00
C LYS A 78 24.66 -37.40 2.00
N GLY A 79 25.84 -37.67 1.44
CA GLY A 79 26.09 -38.77 0.50
C GLY A 79 25.53 -38.54 -0.90
N HIS A 80 25.25 -37.28 -1.28
CA HIS A 80 24.84 -36.95 -2.64
C HIS A 80 26.04 -36.99 -3.60
N PHE A 81 25.83 -37.54 -4.81
CA PHE A 81 26.87 -37.73 -5.83
C PHE A 81 27.55 -36.42 -6.29
N ARG A 82 26.80 -35.31 -6.27
CA ARG A 82 27.36 -33.95 -6.39
C ARG A 82 27.70 -33.42 -5.00
N GLU A 83 28.96 -33.03 -4.82
CA GLU A 83 29.47 -32.50 -3.56
C GLU A 83 28.70 -31.27 -3.09
N GLU A 84 28.38 -30.34 -4.01
CA GLU A 84 27.62 -29.11 -3.76
C GLU A 84 26.24 -29.33 -3.13
N MET A 85 25.64 -30.50 -3.34
CA MET A 85 24.32 -30.84 -2.81
C MET A 85 24.39 -31.40 -1.39
N ASN A 86 25.59 -31.64 -0.84
CA ASN A 86 25.77 -32.08 0.55
C ASN A 86 25.72 -30.87 1.51
N ALA A 87 24.62 -30.12 1.45
CA ALA A 87 24.41 -28.88 2.17
C ALA A 87 23.14 -28.92 3.03
N SER A 88 22.93 -27.86 3.80
CA SER A 88 21.70 -27.64 4.56
C SER A 88 20.68 -26.89 3.71
N PHE A 89 19.45 -27.37 3.68
CA PHE A 89 18.34 -26.80 2.91
C PHE A 89 17.17 -26.45 3.82
N PHE A 90 16.60 -25.27 3.62
CA PHE A 90 15.39 -24.81 4.30
C PHE A 90 14.15 -25.18 3.48
N VAL A 91 13.27 -26.00 4.04
CA VAL A 91 12.09 -26.53 3.35
C VAL A 91 10.98 -25.47 3.32
N VAL A 92 10.56 -25.07 2.12
CA VAL A 92 9.52 -24.03 1.90
C VAL A 92 8.17 -24.65 1.60
N ARG A 93 8.14 -25.82 0.96
CA ARG A 93 6.91 -26.55 0.66
C ARG A 93 7.09 -28.03 0.95
N THR A 94 6.03 -28.65 1.45
CA THR A 94 5.95 -30.10 1.61
C THR A 94 4.60 -30.58 1.11
N ARG A 95 4.60 -31.70 0.39
CA ARG A 95 3.42 -32.48 0.03
C ARG A 95 3.65 -33.91 0.49
N LEU A 96 2.80 -34.41 1.37
CA LEU A 96 2.84 -35.79 1.85
C LEU A 96 1.75 -36.60 1.18
N GLU A 97 2.13 -37.71 0.56
CA GLU A 97 1.22 -38.71 0.01
C GLU A 97 1.38 -40.01 0.77
N GLY A 98 0.29 -40.56 1.27
CA GLY A 98 0.27 -41.82 2.01
C GLY A 98 -0.73 -42.79 1.39
N THR A 99 -0.29 -44.03 1.16
CA THR A 99 -1.18 -45.15 0.85
C THR A 99 -1.15 -46.11 2.03
N MET A 100 -2.29 -46.34 2.65
CA MET A 100 -2.47 -47.32 3.71
C MET A 100 -3.40 -48.43 3.22
N LYS A 101 -3.00 -49.69 3.37
CA LYS A 101 -3.90 -50.82 3.20
C LYS A 101 -4.50 -51.15 4.56
N ALA A 102 -5.81 -50.94 4.71
CA ALA A 102 -6.52 -51.39 5.90
C ALA A 102 -6.71 -52.91 5.83
N PRO A 103 -6.50 -53.66 6.93
CA PRO A 103 -6.86 -55.07 6.96
C PRO A 103 -8.38 -55.20 6.78
N LEU A 104 -8.80 -56.10 5.89
CA LEU A 104 -10.20 -56.48 5.77
C LEU A 104 -10.54 -57.34 6.99
N ALA A 105 -11.60 -56.98 7.72
CA ALA A 105 -12.02 -57.73 8.90
C ALA A 105 -12.28 -59.20 8.52
N GLY A 106 -11.58 -60.14 9.18
CA GLY A 106 -11.74 -61.58 8.98
C GLY A 106 -10.75 -62.25 8.02
N THR A 107 -9.73 -61.55 7.52
CA THR A 107 -8.65 -62.18 6.73
C THR A 107 -7.28 -62.03 7.42
N ASP A 108 -6.59 -63.15 7.66
CA ASP A 108 -5.19 -63.21 8.14
C ASP A 108 -4.17 -62.82 7.04
N SER A 109 -4.51 -61.84 6.22
CA SER A 109 -3.58 -61.31 5.23
C SER A 109 -2.54 -60.45 5.94
N ALA A 110 -1.25 -60.76 5.75
CA ALA A 110 -0.16 -59.92 6.24
C ALA A 110 -0.42 -58.46 5.85
N PRO A 111 -0.28 -57.50 6.79
CA PRO A 111 -0.54 -56.09 6.48
C PRO A 111 0.30 -55.69 5.29
N GLY A 112 -0.35 -55.31 4.19
CA GLY A 112 0.35 -54.78 3.03
C GLY A 112 1.13 -53.53 3.44
N GLN A 113 2.35 -53.36 2.91
CA GLN A 113 3.22 -52.26 3.33
C GLN A 113 2.55 -50.90 3.11
N SER A 114 2.31 -50.16 4.19
CA SER A 114 1.94 -48.75 4.14
C SER A 114 3.11 -47.96 3.56
N ARG A 115 2.85 -47.14 2.54
CA ARG A 115 3.86 -46.35 1.86
C ARG A 115 3.56 -44.88 2.03
N PHE A 116 4.52 -44.14 2.56
CA PHE A 116 4.50 -42.68 2.60
C PHE A 116 5.57 -42.14 1.65
N THR A 117 5.24 -41.05 0.96
CA THR A 117 6.13 -40.35 0.05
C THR A 117 5.95 -38.86 0.30
N THR A 118 7.04 -38.23 0.71
CA THR A 118 7.11 -36.81 1.00
C THR A 118 7.85 -36.13 -0.15
N TYR A 119 7.16 -35.24 -0.86
CA TYR A 119 7.74 -34.33 -1.82
C TYR A 119 8.00 -33.00 -1.13
N PHE A 120 9.14 -32.38 -1.39
CA PHE A 120 9.48 -31.10 -0.79
C PHE A 120 10.18 -30.18 -1.79
N ASP A 121 9.92 -28.87 -1.64
CA ASP A 121 10.69 -27.80 -2.27
C ASP A 121 11.46 -27.07 -1.17
N ALA A 122 12.74 -26.80 -1.42
CA ALA A 122 13.64 -26.19 -0.46
C ALA A 122 14.57 -25.16 -1.11
N LEU A 123 15.10 -24.28 -0.28
CA LEU A 123 16.14 -23.31 -0.60
C LEU A 123 17.43 -23.71 0.12
N LEU A 124 18.58 -23.22 -0.33
CA LEU A 124 19.79 -23.30 0.51
C LEU A 124 19.55 -22.56 1.83
N SER A 125 19.98 -23.14 2.95
CA SER A 125 19.71 -22.59 4.27
C SER A 125 20.34 -21.21 4.51
N GLU A 126 21.33 -20.83 3.70
CA GLU A 126 21.98 -19.51 3.71
C GLU A 126 21.09 -18.42 3.09
N VAL A 127 20.13 -18.79 2.24
CA VAL A 127 19.23 -17.84 1.58
C VAL A 127 18.11 -17.47 2.56
N PRO A 128 18.01 -16.20 3.01
CA PRO A 128 16.98 -15.80 3.94
C PRO A 128 15.61 -15.84 3.24
N PHE A 129 14.74 -16.75 3.69
CA PHE A 129 13.42 -16.90 3.10
C PHE A 129 12.59 -15.61 3.21
N ARG A 130 11.96 -15.22 2.10
CA ARG A 130 10.95 -14.16 2.03
C ARG A 130 9.78 -14.64 1.17
N PRO A 131 8.53 -14.54 1.66
CA PRO A 131 7.36 -14.97 0.92
C PRO A 131 7.11 -14.08 -0.30
N GLU A 132 6.43 -14.64 -1.30
CA GLU A 132 5.96 -13.89 -2.45
C GLU A 132 4.82 -12.93 -2.09
N ARG A 133 4.85 -11.73 -2.66
CA ARG A 133 3.75 -10.74 -2.61
C ARG A 133 2.59 -11.17 -3.52
N ARG A 134 1.88 -12.25 -3.14
CA ARG A 134 0.70 -12.74 -3.88
C ARG A 134 -0.57 -11.95 -3.55
N THR A 135 -0.69 -11.52 -2.30
CA THR A 135 -1.85 -10.75 -1.84
C THR A 135 -1.85 -9.39 -2.54
N PRO A 136 -2.89 -9.05 -3.31
CA PRO A 136 -2.96 -7.76 -3.98
C PRO A 136 -3.02 -6.63 -2.95
N TRP A 137 -2.34 -5.51 -3.25
CA TRP A 137 -2.45 -4.31 -2.42
C TRP A 137 -3.87 -3.73 -2.53
N PRO A 138 -4.53 -3.32 -1.42
CA PRO A 138 -5.83 -2.67 -1.49
C PRO A 138 -5.71 -1.36 -2.27
N ARG A 139 -6.68 -1.08 -3.15
CA ARG A 139 -6.69 0.14 -3.96
C ARG A 139 -8.04 0.84 -3.94
N ILE A 140 -8.02 2.16 -3.87
CA ILE A 140 -9.16 3.05 -4.09
C ILE A 140 -8.88 3.82 -5.38
N PRO A 141 -9.33 3.33 -6.55
CA PRO A 141 -8.97 3.92 -7.85
C PRO A 141 -9.65 5.25 -8.14
N GLY A 142 -10.70 5.60 -7.38
CA GLY A 142 -11.49 6.81 -7.57
C GLY A 142 -11.31 7.82 -6.45
N VAL A 143 -12.27 8.75 -6.38
CA VAL A 143 -12.40 9.70 -5.29
C VAL A 143 -13.43 9.22 -4.27
N VAL A 144 -13.24 9.61 -3.03
CA VAL A 144 -14.21 9.37 -1.96
C VAL A 144 -14.57 10.69 -1.30
N GLN A 145 -15.85 10.85 -0.96
CA GLN A 145 -16.34 11.97 -0.18
C GLN A 145 -15.86 11.87 1.27
N ALA A 146 -15.47 13.00 1.84
CA ALA A 146 -15.20 13.14 3.26
C ALA A 146 -15.67 14.52 3.75
N VAL A 147 -15.71 14.69 5.06
CA VAL A 147 -16.09 15.94 5.70
C VAL A 147 -14.93 16.46 6.53
N ILE A 148 -14.66 17.76 6.47
CA ILE A 148 -13.63 18.41 7.29
C ILE A 148 -13.99 18.32 8.78
N GLU A 149 -13.06 17.83 9.58
CA GLU A 149 -13.19 17.66 11.03
C GLU A 149 -12.46 18.79 11.78
N ALA A 150 -13.04 19.28 12.89
CA ALA A 150 -12.44 20.30 13.75
C ALA A 150 -12.83 20.08 15.22
N GLU A 151 -11.91 20.32 16.16
CA GLU A 151 -12.10 20.07 17.61
C GLU A 151 -12.96 21.14 18.26
N GLY A 152 -12.66 22.40 17.96
CA GLY A 152 -13.32 23.55 18.57
C GLY A 152 -14.78 23.76 18.19
N SER A 153 -15.42 24.66 18.93
CA SER A 153 -16.70 25.29 18.57
C SER A 153 -16.56 26.34 17.46
N GLY A 154 -15.34 26.60 17.01
CA GLY A 154 -15.04 27.52 15.91
C GLY A 154 -15.57 27.02 14.56
N THR A 155 -15.74 27.96 13.63
CA THR A 155 -16.21 27.68 12.26
C THR A 155 -15.07 27.27 11.31
N PHE A 156 -13.83 27.64 11.62
CA PHE A 156 -12.65 27.25 10.84
C PHE A 156 -12.11 25.90 11.31
N ALA A 157 -11.57 25.12 10.37
CA ALA A 157 -10.85 23.91 10.70
C ALA A 157 -9.47 24.22 11.27
N GLU A 158 -9.01 23.40 12.20
CA GLU A 158 -7.65 23.49 12.75
C GLU A 158 -6.68 22.89 11.73
N LEU A 159 -5.70 23.69 11.33
CA LEU A 159 -4.63 23.30 10.41
C LEU A 159 -3.38 22.92 11.20
N ASN A 160 -2.57 22.02 10.67
CA ASN A 160 -1.21 21.84 11.17
C ASN A 160 -0.24 22.87 10.57
N GLU A 161 1.03 22.78 10.95
CA GLU A 161 2.12 23.66 10.46
C GLU A 161 2.31 23.63 8.93
N TYR A 162 1.72 22.65 8.23
CA TYR A 162 1.78 22.49 6.77
C TYR A 162 0.46 22.85 6.06
N GLY A 163 -0.56 23.35 6.78
CA GLY A 163 -1.86 23.66 6.18
C GLY A 163 -2.71 22.43 5.82
N GLU A 164 -2.45 21.29 6.45
CA GLU A 164 -3.19 20.04 6.24
C GLU A 164 -4.43 19.96 7.14
N TYR A 165 -5.40 19.13 6.75
CA TYR A 165 -6.69 18.99 7.41
C TYR A 165 -6.87 17.60 8.00
N LYS A 166 -7.77 17.49 8.98
CA LYS A 166 -8.33 16.20 9.39
C LYS A 166 -9.70 15.99 8.77
N LEU A 167 -9.98 14.73 8.46
CA LEU A 167 -11.15 14.30 7.71
C LEU A 167 -11.92 13.23 8.48
N ARG A 168 -13.23 13.28 8.32
CA ARG A 168 -14.15 12.21 8.70
C ARG A 168 -14.72 11.57 7.45
N PHE A 169 -14.40 10.29 7.26
CA PHE A 169 -14.95 9.49 6.17
C PHE A 169 -16.34 8.92 6.54
N PRO A 170 -17.31 8.92 5.62
CA PRO A 170 -18.68 8.46 5.90
C PRO A 170 -18.76 6.94 6.15
N PHE A 171 -17.85 6.16 5.56
CA PHE A 171 -17.77 4.71 5.74
C PHE A 171 -17.05 4.28 7.03
N ALA A 172 -16.56 5.24 7.83
CA ALA A 172 -15.90 4.92 9.09
C ALA A 172 -16.93 4.36 10.11
N LEU A 173 -16.89 3.04 10.32
CA LEU A 173 -17.81 2.33 11.22
C LEU A 173 -17.64 2.74 12.70
N THR A 174 -16.45 3.18 13.09
CA THR A 174 -16.18 3.61 14.46
C THR A 174 -16.48 5.09 14.61
N LYS A 175 -17.42 5.44 15.50
CA LYS A 175 -17.57 6.81 16.01
C LYS A 175 -16.35 7.16 16.87
N ARG A 176 -15.24 7.49 16.23
CA ARG A 176 -14.06 8.00 16.93
C ARG A 176 -14.37 9.39 17.48
N LYS A 177 -13.74 9.75 18.60
CA LYS A 177 -13.79 11.12 19.12
C LYS A 177 -13.30 12.10 18.05
N THR A 178 -13.78 13.34 18.11
CA THR A 178 -13.34 14.43 17.23
C THR A 178 -11.80 14.45 17.11
N GLN A 179 -11.27 14.70 15.92
CA GLN A 179 -9.85 14.71 15.54
C GLN A 179 -9.13 13.34 15.49
N LYS A 180 -9.87 12.22 15.61
CA LYS A 180 -9.33 10.87 15.42
C LYS A 180 -9.86 10.19 14.16
N GLY A 181 -10.58 10.92 13.29
CA GLY A 181 -11.15 10.42 12.04
C GLY A 181 -10.10 9.99 11.02
N SER A 182 -9.04 10.78 10.84
CA SER A 182 -7.95 10.52 9.89
C SER A 182 -6.57 10.99 10.41
N GLY A 183 -5.52 10.67 9.65
CA GLY A 183 -4.26 11.42 9.71
C GLY A 183 -4.41 12.82 9.08
N TRP A 184 -3.34 13.60 9.08
CA TRP A 184 -3.31 14.89 8.38
C TRP A 184 -3.30 14.69 6.86
N VAL A 185 -4.15 15.42 6.15
CA VAL A 185 -4.38 15.27 4.71
C VAL A 185 -4.16 16.61 4.01
N ARG A 186 -3.30 16.60 2.99
CA ARG A 186 -2.97 17.80 2.20
C ARG A 186 -4.12 18.21 1.28
N LEU A 187 -4.26 19.52 1.08
CA LEU A 187 -5.19 20.13 0.12
C LEU A 187 -4.46 20.47 -1.18
N SER A 188 -4.98 19.96 -2.31
CA SER A 188 -4.61 20.39 -3.64
C SER A 188 -5.16 21.80 -3.87
N THR A 189 -4.27 22.77 -4.02
CA THR A 189 -4.66 24.16 -4.33
C THR A 189 -4.54 24.44 -5.83
N PRO A 190 -5.29 25.42 -6.38
CA PRO A 190 -5.16 25.81 -7.78
C PRO A 190 -3.77 26.31 -8.17
N LEU A 191 -3.06 26.94 -7.22
CA LEU A 191 -1.68 27.40 -7.36
C LEU A 191 -0.95 27.20 -6.04
N ALA A 192 0.26 26.62 -6.11
CA ALA A 192 1.20 26.50 -5.02
C ALA A 192 2.63 26.77 -5.52
N GLY A 193 3.39 27.54 -4.76
CA GLY A 193 4.80 27.83 -4.99
C GLY A 193 5.51 28.22 -3.67
N ALA A 194 6.78 28.58 -3.75
CA ALA A 194 7.61 28.85 -2.57
C ALA A 194 7.15 30.09 -1.79
N ASP A 195 6.72 31.13 -2.50
CA ASP A 195 6.33 32.44 -1.96
C ASP A 195 5.01 32.97 -2.57
N ASN A 196 4.32 32.15 -3.38
CA ASN A 196 3.05 32.50 -4.00
C ASN A 196 2.07 31.32 -3.97
N GLY A 197 0.77 31.62 -4.08
CA GLY A 197 -0.24 30.58 -4.10
C GLY A 197 -1.66 31.10 -3.93
N ILE A 198 -2.61 30.20 -4.12
CA ILE A 198 -4.03 30.42 -3.86
C ILE A 198 -4.45 29.43 -2.79
N HIS A 199 -4.70 29.91 -1.57
CA HIS A 199 -5.17 29.06 -0.48
C HIS A 199 -6.41 29.65 0.18
N PHE A 200 -7.50 28.89 0.16
CA PHE A 200 -8.74 29.21 0.86
C PHE A 200 -8.96 28.18 1.97
N PRO A 201 -8.83 28.56 3.25
CA PRO A 201 -9.02 27.63 4.35
C PRO A 201 -10.41 26.99 4.34
N LEU A 202 -10.47 25.67 4.37
CA LEU A 202 -11.74 24.95 4.46
C LEU A 202 -12.29 25.06 5.88
N ARG A 203 -13.62 25.11 5.96
CA ARG A 203 -14.35 25.22 7.22
C ARG A 203 -14.72 23.85 7.76
N LYS A 204 -14.99 23.81 9.06
CA LYS A 204 -15.61 22.65 9.69
C LYS A 204 -16.86 22.25 8.92
N ASP A 205 -17.09 20.95 8.79
CA ASP A 205 -18.24 20.35 8.11
C ASP A 205 -18.32 20.62 6.59
N THR A 206 -17.29 21.20 5.98
CA THR A 206 -17.20 21.31 4.51
C THR A 206 -17.03 19.93 3.90
N GLU A 207 -17.84 19.61 2.88
CA GLU A 207 -17.69 18.39 2.10
C GLU A 207 -16.53 18.52 1.11
N VAL A 208 -15.71 17.48 1.04
CA VAL A 208 -14.53 17.42 0.19
C VAL A 208 -14.44 16.11 -0.57
N LEU A 209 -13.79 16.17 -1.73
CA LEU A 209 -13.37 15.01 -2.48
C LEU A 209 -11.92 14.65 -2.12
N VAL A 210 -11.71 13.37 -1.81
CA VAL A 210 -10.41 12.81 -1.47
C VAL A 210 -10.01 11.81 -2.54
N ALA A 211 -8.89 12.07 -3.20
CA ALA A 211 -8.20 11.09 -4.05
C ALA A 211 -7.10 10.38 -3.26
N PHE A 212 -6.64 9.24 -3.78
CA PHE A 212 -5.58 8.43 -3.17
C PHE A 212 -4.45 8.27 -4.17
N LEU A 213 -3.22 8.68 -3.80
CA LEU A 213 -2.08 8.66 -4.73
C LEU A 213 -1.77 7.21 -5.16
N GLY A 214 -1.74 6.94 -6.47
CA GLY A 214 -1.58 5.57 -6.99
C GLY A 214 -2.73 4.61 -6.63
N GLY A 215 -3.81 5.14 -6.07
CA GLY A 215 -4.90 4.40 -5.44
C GLY A 215 -4.57 3.87 -4.05
N ASP A 216 -3.46 4.26 -3.43
CA ASP A 216 -3.05 3.78 -2.11
C ASP A 216 -3.92 4.39 -0.99
N PRO A 217 -4.73 3.59 -0.25
CA PRO A 217 -5.60 4.08 0.82
C PRO A 217 -4.86 4.88 1.92
N ASP A 218 -3.56 4.65 2.07
CA ASP A 218 -2.72 5.33 3.07
C ASP A 218 -2.15 6.68 2.59
N GLN A 219 -2.43 7.09 1.35
CA GLN A 219 -1.98 8.35 0.76
C GLN A 219 -3.13 9.24 0.26
N PRO A 220 -4.05 9.67 1.16
CA PRO A 220 -5.16 10.55 0.80
C PRO A 220 -4.68 11.97 0.47
N VAL A 221 -5.40 12.62 -0.44
CA VAL A 221 -5.22 14.02 -0.85
C VAL A 221 -6.58 14.64 -1.12
N ILE A 222 -6.87 15.79 -0.52
CA ILE A 222 -8.08 16.54 -0.85
C ILE A 222 -7.87 17.18 -2.22
N VAL A 223 -8.71 16.85 -3.19
CA VAL A 223 -8.63 17.37 -4.57
C VAL A 223 -9.57 18.53 -4.84
N GLY A 224 -10.54 18.75 -3.95
CA GLY A 224 -11.46 19.88 -4.03
C GLY A 224 -12.53 19.83 -2.93
N SER A 225 -13.21 20.95 -2.73
CA SER A 225 -14.43 21.05 -1.93
C SER A 225 -15.67 20.97 -2.83
N MET A 226 -16.78 20.50 -2.27
CA MET A 226 -18.06 20.40 -2.96
C MET A 226 -19.16 21.14 -2.22
N ALA A 227 -20.07 21.72 -3.00
CA ALA A 227 -21.33 22.23 -2.48
C ALA A 227 -22.31 21.08 -2.27
N ASN A 228 -23.15 21.21 -1.24
CA ASN A 228 -24.24 20.28 -0.94
C ASN A 228 -25.50 21.02 -0.46
N SER A 229 -26.49 20.31 0.06
CA SER A 229 -27.78 20.90 0.48
C SER A 229 -27.65 21.94 1.59
N GLU A 230 -26.67 21.76 2.48
CA GLU A 230 -26.36 22.64 3.61
C GLU A 230 -25.37 23.73 3.19
N GLY A 231 -24.26 23.35 2.55
CA GLY A 231 -23.25 24.23 1.96
C GLY A 231 -23.55 24.52 0.49
N ARG A 232 -24.58 25.31 0.23
CA ARG A 232 -25.06 25.57 -1.14
C ARG A 232 -24.04 26.34 -1.98
N ASN A 233 -24.09 26.08 -3.29
CA ASN A 233 -23.30 26.84 -4.25
C ASN A 233 -23.78 28.30 -4.29
N LEU A 234 -22.84 29.25 -4.40
CA LEU A 234 -23.13 30.68 -4.47
C LEU A 234 -23.66 31.11 -5.85
N VAL A 235 -23.36 30.30 -6.87
CA VAL A 235 -23.86 30.48 -8.24
C VAL A 235 -24.85 29.35 -8.53
N SER A 236 -26.02 29.72 -9.05
CA SER A 236 -27.16 28.86 -9.27
C SER A 236 -27.89 29.26 -10.56
N ASN A 237 -29.03 28.62 -10.84
CA ASN A 237 -29.91 28.99 -11.94
C ASN A 237 -30.48 30.42 -11.83
N GLN A 238 -30.43 31.05 -10.64
CA GLN A 238 -30.88 32.44 -10.46
C GLN A 238 -29.85 33.47 -10.95
N ASN A 239 -28.58 33.08 -11.05
CA ASN A 239 -27.46 33.97 -11.38
C ASN A 239 -26.37 33.27 -12.23
N PRO A 240 -26.73 32.59 -13.34
CA PRO A 240 -25.80 31.72 -14.07
C PRO A 240 -24.67 32.47 -14.81
N GLN A 241 -24.78 33.80 -14.94
CA GLN A 241 -23.80 34.66 -15.65
C GLN A 241 -22.75 35.28 -14.71
N VAL A 242 -22.74 34.92 -13.42
CA VAL A 242 -21.85 35.50 -12.42
C VAL A 242 -20.71 34.54 -12.09
N ASN A 243 -19.47 34.98 -12.29
CA ASN A 243 -18.26 34.33 -11.81
C ASN A 243 -17.88 34.95 -10.46
N LEU A 244 -17.89 34.18 -9.36
CA LEU A 244 -17.80 34.73 -8.00
C LEU A 244 -16.77 34.01 -7.13
N ILE A 245 -15.92 34.80 -6.47
CA ILE A 245 -15.12 34.38 -5.31
C ILE A 245 -15.64 35.17 -4.12
N LYS A 246 -16.12 34.49 -3.08
CA LYS A 246 -16.62 35.13 -1.86
C LYS A 246 -15.97 34.51 -0.63
N SER A 247 -15.34 35.34 0.18
CA SER A 247 -14.86 34.95 1.49
C SER A 247 -16.02 34.90 2.48
N ALA A 248 -15.84 34.13 3.54
CA ALA A 248 -16.88 34.00 4.54
C ALA A 248 -17.05 35.22 5.45
N GLY A 249 -16.12 36.19 5.40
CA GLY A 249 -16.30 37.52 5.99
C GLY A 249 -17.20 38.44 5.14
N GLY A 250 -17.62 37.99 3.95
CA GLY A 250 -18.51 38.73 3.05
C GLY A 250 -17.79 39.51 1.94
N HIS A 251 -16.45 39.53 1.92
CA HIS A 251 -15.69 40.12 0.81
C HIS A 251 -15.81 39.27 -0.44
N PHE A 252 -15.95 39.88 -1.61
CA PHE A 252 -16.05 39.14 -2.85
C PHE A 252 -15.43 39.86 -4.05
N ILE A 253 -15.05 39.06 -5.05
CA ILE A 253 -14.72 39.50 -6.41
C ILE A 253 -15.72 38.82 -7.32
N ALA A 254 -16.41 39.60 -8.15
CA ALA A 254 -17.41 39.10 -9.08
C ALA A 254 -17.17 39.66 -10.48
N PHE A 255 -17.25 38.80 -11.49
CA PHE A 255 -17.29 39.17 -12.90
C PHE A 255 -18.65 38.75 -13.44
N ASN A 256 -19.43 39.70 -13.95
CA ASN A 256 -20.76 39.45 -14.50
C ASN A 256 -20.70 39.53 -16.02
N ASP A 257 -20.94 38.40 -16.68
CA ASP A 257 -20.95 38.28 -18.14
C ASP A 257 -22.34 38.57 -18.73
N GLY A 258 -23.29 38.97 -17.89
CA GLY A 258 -24.62 39.41 -18.31
C GLY A 258 -24.54 40.63 -19.23
N ASN A 259 -25.37 40.64 -20.27
CA ASN A 259 -25.38 41.68 -21.28
C ASN A 259 -25.86 43.00 -20.65
N LEU A 260 -24.92 43.84 -20.21
CA LEU A 260 -25.17 45.22 -19.83
C LEU A 260 -25.39 45.99 -21.14
N GLY A 261 -26.63 45.99 -21.65
CA GLY A 261 -27.02 46.53 -22.95
C GLY A 261 -26.14 47.71 -23.40
N ARG A 262 -25.30 47.45 -24.41
CA ARG A 262 -24.58 48.44 -25.21
C ARG A 262 -25.21 48.45 -26.59
#